data_AF-A0A3A6MWM2-F1
#
_entry.id   AF-A0A3A6MWM2-F1
#
_cell.length_a   1.000
_cell.length_b   1.000
_cell.length_c   1.000
_cell.angle_alpha   90.00
_cell.angle_beta   90.00
_cell.angle_gamma   90.00
#
_symmetry.space_group_name_H-M   'P 1'
#
loop_
_entity.id
_entity.type
_entity.pdbx_description
1 polymer ?
#
loop_
_entity_poly.entity_id
_entity_poly.type
_entity_poly.pdbx_seq_one_letter_code
_entity_poly.pdbx_strand_id
1 'polypeptide(L)'
;MKERLNLFRMVVVSLACLLLASSAFAQAPTLQIDKTSLNNGGVIKVTGKAPAGEPVFLEVWAADKVVRANMFDNKKDKETGVIPYIFYLTNEMPAYYKIFVPVDQADKIAELKKEGKKWSYSKAIKELGAEAAYNVPAKMKTERYKATLMASVIGSRGKLLEPMDDKENKKRSMQLIKSRFRSIDKVLSADVTVAADGAFSADIKIREGLAPGKYNIVAVTGSKQKSAPAVFENKISFPVLYLKTAGTSMNLLWPFLLTLVIAIFGVMM
;
A
#
# COMPACT_ATOMS: atom_id res chain seq x y z
N MET A 1 -4.03 -24.18 -63.90
CA MET A 1 -4.81 -23.04 -63.35
C MET A 1 -5.41 -23.31 -61.96
N LYS A 2 -6.00 -24.49 -61.69
CA LYS A 2 -6.58 -24.83 -60.38
C LYS A 2 -5.60 -24.77 -59.19
N GLU A 3 -4.36 -25.22 -59.35
CA GLU A 3 -3.37 -25.19 -58.27
C GLU A 3 -2.94 -23.77 -57.85
N ARG A 4 -2.81 -22.85 -58.81
CA ARG A 4 -2.47 -21.45 -58.52
C ARG A 4 -3.59 -20.72 -57.76
N LEU A 5 -4.85 -21.11 -57.99
CA LEU A 5 -6.00 -20.54 -57.28
C LEU A 5 -6.08 -21.02 -55.82
N ASN A 6 -5.71 -22.29 -55.57
CA ASN A 6 -5.64 -22.85 -54.22
C ASN A 6 -4.50 -22.24 -53.41
N LEU A 7 -3.34 -22.02 -54.04
CA LEU A 7 -2.22 -21.34 -53.40
C LEU A 7 -2.59 -19.91 -53.00
N PHE A 8 -3.30 -19.18 -53.88
CA PHE A 8 -3.73 -17.81 -53.60
C PHE A 8 -4.77 -17.74 -52.46
N ARG A 9 -5.72 -18.67 -52.42
CA ARG A 9 -6.68 -18.78 -51.30
C ARG A 9 -6.01 -19.09 -49.97
N MET A 10 -5.01 -19.98 -49.97
CA MET A 10 -4.27 -20.34 -48.77
C MET A 10 -3.41 -19.18 -48.23
N VAL A 11 -2.84 -18.37 -49.12
CA VAL A 11 -2.13 -17.13 -48.77
C VAL A 11 -3.09 -16.09 -48.20
N VAL A 12 -4.26 -15.89 -48.81
CA VAL A 12 -5.26 -14.91 -48.31
C VAL A 12 -5.84 -15.33 -46.95
N VAL A 13 -6.09 -16.61 -46.72
CA VAL A 13 -6.54 -17.13 -45.41
C VAL A 13 -5.43 -17.02 -44.36
N SER A 14 -4.18 -17.28 -44.73
CA SER A 14 -3.04 -17.10 -43.81
C SER A 14 -2.80 -15.63 -43.48
N LEU A 15 -2.98 -14.73 -44.44
CA LEU A 15 -2.88 -13.27 -44.24
C LEU A 15 -4.04 -12.74 -43.39
N ALA A 16 -5.26 -13.27 -43.56
CA ALA A 16 -6.40 -12.96 -42.71
C ALA A 16 -6.21 -13.47 -41.27
N CYS A 17 -5.61 -14.65 -41.09
CA CYS A 17 -5.22 -15.15 -39.76
C CYS A 17 -4.10 -14.32 -39.13
N LEU A 18 -3.14 -13.80 -39.91
CA LEU A 18 -2.10 -12.88 -39.41
C LEU A 18 -2.65 -11.50 -39.04
N LEU A 19 -3.65 -11.00 -39.78
CA LEU A 19 -4.31 -9.73 -39.47
C LEU A 19 -5.26 -9.83 -38.27
N LEU A 20 -5.90 -10.99 -38.07
CA LEU A 20 -6.72 -11.28 -36.88
C LEU A 20 -5.90 -11.71 -35.65
N ALA A 21 -4.62 -12.06 -35.83
CA ALA A 21 -3.66 -12.32 -34.77
C ALA A 21 -2.92 -11.06 -34.28
N SER A 22 -3.44 -9.87 -34.59
CA SER A 22 -3.19 -8.68 -33.78
C SER A 22 -4.03 -8.74 -32.50
N SER A 23 -3.91 -9.86 -31.78
CA SER A 23 -4.25 -9.93 -30.38
C SER A 23 -3.51 -8.78 -29.71
N ALA A 24 -4.28 -7.86 -29.13
CA ALA A 24 -3.77 -6.77 -28.32
C ALA A 24 -2.73 -7.36 -27.35
N PHE A 25 -1.45 -7.17 -27.67
CA PHE A 25 -0.38 -7.38 -26.71
C PHE A 25 -0.74 -6.46 -25.56
N ALA A 26 -1.17 -7.06 -24.45
CA ALA A 26 -1.63 -6.33 -23.31
C ALA A 26 -0.44 -5.51 -22.81
N GLN A 27 -0.44 -4.24 -23.19
CA GLN A 27 0.70 -3.36 -23.02
C GLN A 27 0.77 -3.04 -21.54
N ALA A 28 1.87 -3.44 -20.90
CA ALA A 28 2.08 -3.18 -19.49
C ALA A 28 1.91 -1.67 -19.22
N PRO A 29 1.22 -1.29 -18.14
CA PRO A 29 0.94 0.10 -17.87
C PRO A 29 2.24 0.89 -17.75
N THR A 30 2.28 2.07 -18.38
CA THR A 30 3.39 3.00 -18.30
C THR A 30 3.12 4.02 -17.21
N LEU A 31 4.16 4.44 -16.48
CA LEU A 31 4.04 5.38 -15.37
C LEU A 31 5.17 6.40 -15.44
N GLN A 32 4.82 7.67 -15.31
CA GLN A 32 5.71 8.82 -15.23
C GLN A 32 5.33 9.67 -14.01
N ILE A 33 6.34 10.30 -13.41
CA ILE A 33 6.20 11.20 -12.27
C ILE A 33 6.75 12.57 -12.65
N ASP A 34 6.11 13.64 -12.17
CA ASP A 34 6.54 15.02 -12.44
C ASP A 34 7.82 15.41 -11.69
N LYS A 35 8.01 14.84 -10.49
CA LYS A 35 9.12 15.16 -9.59
C LYS A 35 9.71 13.90 -8.99
N THR A 36 11.03 13.89 -8.89
CA THR A 36 11.80 12.81 -8.27
C THR A 36 12.20 13.11 -6.83
N SER A 37 11.91 14.31 -6.30
CA SER A 37 12.20 14.66 -4.91
C SER A 37 11.16 15.57 -4.28
N LEU A 38 10.95 15.41 -2.97
CA LEU A 38 10.09 16.19 -2.10
C LEU A 38 10.87 16.67 -0.86
N ASN A 39 10.48 17.81 -0.31
CA ASN A 39 11.07 18.37 0.91
C ASN A 39 10.01 18.34 2.03
N ASN A 40 10.06 17.29 2.85
CA ASN A 40 9.14 17.03 3.96
C ASN A 40 7.66 16.99 3.54
N GLY A 41 7.35 16.23 2.48
CA GLY A 41 6.00 16.14 1.92
C GLY A 41 5.78 17.02 0.69
N GLY A 42 4.56 16.97 0.15
CA GLY A 42 4.16 17.68 -1.07
C GLY A 42 3.20 16.88 -1.93
N VAL A 43 2.99 17.36 -3.16
CA VAL A 43 2.15 16.68 -4.16
C VAL A 43 3.05 16.23 -5.30
N ILE A 44 2.92 14.96 -5.69
CA ILE A 44 3.54 14.38 -6.88
C ILE A 44 2.43 14.06 -7.86
N LYS A 45 2.57 14.57 -9.09
CA LYS A 45 1.66 14.22 -10.17
C LYS A 45 2.18 12.96 -10.84
N VAL A 46 1.30 11.97 -10.93
CA VAL A 46 1.56 10.72 -11.63
C VAL A 46 0.70 10.69 -12.87
N THR A 47 1.31 10.39 -14.01
CA THR A 47 0.63 10.25 -15.29
C THR A 47 1.06 8.96 -15.95
N GLY A 48 0.17 8.33 -16.69
CA GLY A 48 0.50 7.10 -17.40
C GLY A 48 -0.56 6.65 -18.36
N LYS A 49 -0.30 5.52 -19.02
CA LYS A 49 -1.25 4.82 -19.88
C LYS A 49 -1.37 3.37 -19.44
N ALA A 50 -2.61 2.90 -19.32
CA ALA A 50 -2.97 1.52 -19.05
C ALA A 50 -3.85 0.99 -20.20
N PRO A 51 -4.04 -0.34 -20.30
CA PRO A 51 -5.04 -0.92 -21.21
C PRO A 51 -6.41 -0.29 -20.99
N ALA A 52 -7.07 0.11 -22.09
CA ALA A 52 -8.36 0.78 -22.03
C ALA A 52 -9.45 -0.09 -21.39
N GLY A 53 -10.35 0.53 -20.63
CA GLY A 53 -11.49 -0.14 -19.99
C GLY A 53 -11.20 -0.85 -18.67
N GLU A 54 -9.95 -0.85 -18.18
CA GLU A 54 -9.60 -1.43 -16.88
C GLU A 54 -9.40 -0.38 -15.78
N PRO A 55 -9.83 -0.66 -14.53
CA PRO A 55 -9.51 0.20 -13.40
C PRO A 55 -8.01 0.18 -13.12
N VAL A 56 -7.45 1.37 -12.87
CA VAL A 56 -6.03 1.55 -12.50
C VAL A 56 -5.93 1.87 -11.01
N PHE A 57 -5.03 1.17 -10.34
CA PHE A 57 -4.70 1.34 -8.94
C PHE A 57 -3.23 1.75 -8.82
N LEU A 58 -2.89 2.65 -7.89
CA LEU A 58 -1.49 2.99 -7.60
C LEU A 58 -1.12 2.46 -6.21
N GLU A 59 -0.12 1.58 -6.13
CA GLU A 59 0.49 1.16 -4.87
C GLU A 59 1.69 2.08 -4.57
N VAL A 60 1.67 2.76 -3.43
CA VAL A 60 2.75 3.66 -2.98
C VAL A 60 3.27 3.22 -1.63
N TRP A 61 4.59 3.09 -1.51
CA TRP A 61 5.22 2.69 -0.25
C TRP A 61 6.61 3.31 -0.06
N ALA A 62 7.02 3.43 1.21
CA ALA A 62 8.39 3.77 1.56
C ALA A 62 9.30 2.54 1.35
N ALA A 63 10.33 2.67 0.51
CA ALA A 63 11.25 1.59 0.18
C ALA A 63 12.33 1.40 1.25
N ASP A 64 12.90 2.50 1.75
CA ASP A 64 14.10 2.45 2.59
C ASP A 64 13.80 2.33 4.09
N LYS A 65 12.60 2.76 4.51
CA LYS A 65 12.25 2.88 5.92
C LYS A 65 11.14 1.91 6.28
N VAL A 66 11.50 0.95 7.13
CA VAL A 66 10.57 0.00 7.73
C VAL A 66 10.34 0.32 9.20
N VAL A 67 9.20 -0.12 9.70
CA VAL A 67 8.71 0.08 11.07
C VAL A 67 8.18 -1.21 11.63
N ARG A 68 8.10 -1.26 12.96
CA ARG A 68 7.44 -2.35 13.64
C ARG A 68 5.92 -2.22 13.53
N ALA A 69 5.25 -3.32 13.21
CA ALA A 69 3.81 -3.47 13.37
C ALA A 69 3.53 -4.73 14.19
N ASN A 70 2.54 -4.64 15.08
CA ASN A 70 2.14 -5.75 15.93
C ASN A 70 0.62 -5.84 16.05
N MET A 71 0.15 -7.05 16.34
CA MET A 71 -1.24 -7.32 16.65
C MET A 71 -1.30 -8.50 17.61
N PHE A 72 -2.11 -8.36 18.66
CA PHE A 72 -2.42 -9.47 19.55
C PHE A 72 -3.80 -10.03 19.21
N ASP A 73 -3.88 -11.32 18.89
CA ASP A 73 -5.13 -12.02 18.64
C ASP A 73 -5.63 -12.67 19.93
N ASN A 74 -6.51 -11.93 20.61
CA ASN A 74 -7.16 -12.34 21.85
C ASN A 74 -8.66 -12.57 21.67
N LYS A 75 -9.15 -12.61 20.42
CA LYS A 75 -10.58 -12.78 20.16
C LYS A 75 -10.91 -14.26 20.16
N LYS A 76 -12.01 -14.60 20.83
CA LYS A 76 -12.57 -15.95 20.76
C LYS A 76 -12.87 -16.28 19.30
N ASP A 77 -12.27 -17.35 18.82
CA ASP A 77 -12.60 -17.86 17.50
C ASP A 77 -14.06 -18.32 17.50
N LYS A 78 -14.81 -17.93 16.47
CA LYS A 78 -16.23 -18.27 16.35
C LYS A 78 -16.42 -19.75 16.00
N GLU A 79 -15.45 -20.37 15.35
CA GLU A 79 -15.52 -21.75 14.87
C GLU A 79 -15.02 -22.73 15.93
N THR A 80 -13.88 -22.44 16.56
CA THR A 80 -13.28 -23.36 17.55
C THR A 80 -13.67 -23.02 18.99
N GLY A 81 -14.21 -21.82 19.25
CA GLY A 81 -14.54 -21.36 20.60
C GLY A 81 -13.32 -21.14 21.50
N VAL A 82 -12.11 -21.39 21.03
CA VAL A 82 -10.86 -21.22 21.78
C VAL A 82 -10.28 -19.84 21.50
N ILE A 83 -9.68 -19.22 22.51
CA ILE A 83 -8.92 -17.98 22.34
C ILE A 83 -7.49 -18.34 21.93
N PRO A 84 -7.02 -17.91 20.75
CA PRO A 84 -5.73 -18.35 20.22
C PRO A 84 -4.53 -17.79 20.99
N TYR A 85 -4.64 -16.58 21.56
CA TYR A 85 -3.56 -15.85 22.24
C TYR A 85 -2.26 -15.82 21.40
N ILE A 86 -2.38 -15.40 20.15
CA ILE A 86 -1.23 -15.32 19.22
C ILE A 86 -0.82 -13.86 19.08
N PHE A 87 0.46 -13.59 19.31
CA PHE A 87 1.07 -12.30 19.07
C PHE A 87 1.77 -12.30 17.71
N TYR A 88 1.25 -11.51 16.79
CA TYR A 88 1.82 -11.29 15.47
C TYR A 88 2.73 -10.05 15.51
N LEU A 89 3.93 -10.20 14.96
CA LEU A 89 4.95 -9.15 14.92
C LEU A 89 5.61 -9.13 13.54
N THR A 90 5.79 -7.95 12.98
CA THR A 90 6.67 -7.73 11.85
C THR A 90 7.55 -6.51 12.09
N ASN A 91 8.80 -6.57 11.64
CA ASN A 91 9.74 -5.45 11.66
C ASN A 91 9.98 -4.86 10.26
N GLU A 92 9.28 -5.39 9.24
CA GLU A 92 9.49 -5.07 7.83
C GLU A 92 8.36 -4.24 7.23
N MET A 93 7.41 -3.77 8.06
CA MET A 93 6.29 -2.95 7.59
C MET A 93 6.82 -1.63 7.01
N PRO A 94 6.46 -1.21 5.78
CA PRO A 94 6.81 0.10 5.27
C PRO A 94 6.34 1.21 6.22
N ALA A 95 7.19 2.21 6.46
CA ALA A 95 6.83 3.37 7.29
C ALA A 95 5.64 4.15 6.71
N TYR A 96 5.49 4.08 5.39
CA TYR A 96 4.35 4.61 4.65
C TYR A 96 3.87 3.55 3.65
N TYR A 97 2.56 3.34 3.61
CA TYR A 97 1.90 2.46 2.66
C TYR A 97 0.51 3.00 2.34
N LYS A 98 0.20 3.20 1.06
CA LYS A 98 -1.10 3.69 0.63
C LYS A 98 -1.43 3.18 -0.78
N ILE A 99 -2.67 2.74 -0.97
CA ILE A 99 -3.22 2.39 -2.28
C ILE A 99 -4.15 3.51 -2.72
N PHE A 100 -3.94 4.00 -3.93
CA PHE A 100 -4.84 4.94 -4.59
C PHE A 100 -5.74 4.20 -5.55
N VAL A 101 -7.04 4.43 -5.43
CA VAL A 101 -8.09 3.82 -6.25
C VAL A 101 -8.73 4.87 -7.17
N PRO A 102 -9.51 4.46 -8.19
CA PRO A 102 -10.24 5.39 -9.04
C PRO A 102 -11.18 6.31 -8.27
N VAL A 103 -11.37 7.55 -8.74
CA VAL A 103 -12.25 8.56 -8.11
C VAL A 103 -13.69 8.04 -7.95
N ASP A 104 -14.16 7.21 -8.87
CA ASP A 104 -15.50 6.58 -8.82
C ASP A 104 -15.73 5.74 -7.55
N GLN A 105 -14.68 5.34 -6.85
CA GLN A 105 -14.76 4.57 -5.62
C GLN A 105 -14.73 5.45 -4.35
N ALA A 106 -14.73 6.78 -4.49
CA ALA A 106 -14.69 7.73 -3.37
C ALA A 106 -15.85 7.52 -2.39
N ASP A 107 -17.06 7.26 -2.89
CA ASP A 107 -18.25 7.04 -2.07
C ASP A 107 -18.11 5.81 -1.17
N LYS A 108 -17.59 4.70 -1.71
CA LYS A 108 -17.31 3.49 -0.92
C LYS A 108 -16.26 3.74 0.16
N ILE A 109 -15.24 4.53 -0.14
CA ILE A 109 -14.25 4.93 0.88
C ILE A 109 -14.93 5.78 1.96
N ALA A 110 -15.82 6.71 1.59
CA ALA A 110 -16.55 7.52 2.55
C ALA A 110 -17.47 6.68 3.46
N GLU A 111 -18.14 5.66 2.92
CA GLU A 111 -18.90 4.68 3.70
C GLU A 111 -18.03 3.91 4.69
N LEU A 112 -16.89 3.39 4.21
CA LEU A 112 -15.93 2.68 5.06
C LEU A 112 -15.38 3.59 6.18
N LYS A 113 -15.20 4.90 5.92
CA LYS A 113 -14.82 5.87 6.96
C LYS A 113 -15.89 6.01 8.04
N LYS A 114 -17.18 5.96 7.68
CA LYS A 114 -18.30 6.02 8.65
C LYS A 114 -18.31 4.84 9.60
N GLU A 115 -17.76 3.68 9.23
CA GLU A 115 -17.62 2.52 10.13
C GLU A 115 -16.62 2.76 11.29
N GLY A 116 -15.84 3.84 11.23
CA GLY A 116 -14.99 4.30 12.33
C GLY A 116 -13.90 3.29 12.71
N LYS A 117 -14.02 2.64 13.88
CA LYS A 117 -13.04 1.64 14.39
C LYS A 117 -13.31 0.21 13.92
N LYS A 118 -14.53 -0.07 13.43
CA LYS A 118 -15.00 -1.42 13.10
C LYS A 118 -14.59 -1.89 11.69
N TRP A 119 -14.13 -0.96 10.85
CA TRP A 119 -13.70 -1.22 9.48
C TRP A 119 -12.70 -2.36 9.33
N SER A 120 -12.68 -3.05 8.19
CA SER A 120 -11.73 -4.14 7.92
C SER A 120 -11.00 -3.89 6.61
N TYR A 121 -9.66 -3.86 6.68
CA TYR A 121 -8.82 -3.61 5.50
C TYR A 121 -9.03 -4.69 4.42
N SER A 122 -9.20 -5.95 4.82
CA SER A 122 -9.49 -7.05 3.89
C SER A 122 -10.85 -6.92 3.19
N LYS A 123 -11.85 -6.31 3.85
CA LYS A 123 -13.16 -6.05 3.21
C LYS A 123 -13.07 -4.86 2.28
N ALA A 124 -12.43 -3.79 2.74
CA ALA A 124 -12.22 -2.56 1.97
C ALA A 124 -11.52 -2.83 0.63
N ILE A 125 -10.40 -3.57 0.63
CA ILE A 125 -9.70 -3.89 -0.62
C ILE A 125 -10.58 -4.70 -1.58
N LYS A 126 -11.38 -5.65 -1.05
CA LYS A 126 -12.28 -6.47 -1.86
C LYS A 126 -13.39 -5.65 -2.52
N GLU A 127 -14.03 -4.77 -1.76
CA GLU A 127 -15.13 -3.91 -2.23
C GLU A 127 -14.65 -2.88 -3.27
N LEU A 128 -13.39 -2.47 -3.16
CA LEU A 128 -12.74 -1.54 -4.09
C LEU A 128 -12.07 -2.24 -5.29
N GLY A 129 -12.03 -3.59 -5.31
CA GLY A 129 -11.33 -4.37 -6.35
C GLY A 129 -9.80 -4.24 -6.34
N ALA A 130 -9.22 -3.63 -5.31
CA ALA A 130 -7.79 -3.30 -5.24
C ALA A 130 -6.89 -4.47 -4.79
N GLU A 131 -7.39 -5.72 -4.82
CA GLU A 131 -6.63 -6.90 -4.34
C GLU A 131 -5.36 -7.15 -5.14
N ALA A 132 -5.37 -6.78 -6.42
CA ALA A 132 -4.23 -6.86 -7.32
C ALA A 132 -3.09 -5.91 -6.91
N ALA A 133 -3.45 -4.74 -6.37
CA ALA A 133 -2.52 -3.72 -5.91
C ALA A 133 -1.93 -4.01 -4.52
N TYR A 134 -2.48 -4.96 -3.76
CA TYR A 134 -1.96 -5.31 -2.44
C TYR A 134 -0.86 -6.38 -2.52
N ASN A 135 0.39 -5.95 -2.69
CA ASN A 135 1.52 -6.86 -2.92
C ASN A 135 2.63 -6.71 -1.88
N VAL A 136 3.09 -5.49 -1.60
CA VAL A 136 4.28 -5.27 -0.77
C VAL A 136 4.08 -5.80 0.65
N PRO A 137 2.99 -5.43 1.37
CA PRO A 137 2.83 -5.91 2.73
C PRO A 137 2.43 -7.39 2.81
N ALA A 138 1.92 -7.97 1.73
CA ALA A 138 1.54 -9.38 1.68
C ALA A 138 2.76 -10.32 1.73
N LYS A 139 3.93 -9.86 1.28
CA LYS A 139 5.18 -10.64 1.19
C LYS A 139 6.10 -10.50 2.41
N MET A 140 5.75 -9.64 3.37
CA MET A 140 6.62 -9.35 4.51
C MET A 140 6.69 -10.53 5.48
N LYS A 141 7.82 -10.67 6.14
CA LYS A 141 7.97 -11.66 7.21
C LYS A 141 7.12 -11.26 8.42
N THR A 142 6.17 -12.13 8.78
CA THR A 142 5.38 -11.99 10.01
C THR A 142 5.71 -13.14 10.94
N GLU A 143 6.29 -12.80 12.09
CA GLU A 143 6.54 -13.72 13.18
C GLU A 143 5.27 -13.88 14.01
N ARG A 144 4.97 -15.13 14.40
CA ARG A 144 3.85 -15.45 15.28
C ARG A 144 4.36 -16.11 16.55
N TYR A 145 3.99 -15.56 17.68
CA TYR A 145 4.32 -16.10 18.98
C TYR A 145 3.06 -16.56 19.68
N LYS A 146 3.06 -17.79 20.20
CA LYS A 146 2.03 -18.25 21.12
C LYS A 146 2.32 -17.63 22.48
N ALA A 147 1.58 -16.58 22.80
CA ALA A 147 1.67 -15.96 24.11
C ALA A 147 0.76 -16.73 25.08
N THR A 148 1.27 -16.99 26.27
CA THR A 148 0.41 -17.38 27.40
C THR A 148 0.17 -16.14 28.27
N LEU A 149 -0.94 -16.14 29.03
CA LEU A 149 -1.20 -15.09 30.02
C LEU A 149 0.02 -14.87 30.94
N MET A 150 0.64 -15.96 31.40
CA MET A 150 1.87 -15.90 32.20
C MET A 150 3.07 -15.34 31.44
N ALA A 151 3.26 -15.69 30.17
CA ALA A 151 4.33 -15.11 29.35
C ALA A 151 4.15 -13.59 29.19
N SER A 152 2.91 -13.13 29.01
CA SER A 152 2.61 -11.70 28.92
C SER A 152 2.90 -10.94 30.22
N VAL A 153 2.67 -11.56 31.38
CA VAL A 153 2.92 -10.94 32.69
C VAL A 153 4.41 -10.77 32.97
N ILE A 154 5.24 -11.75 32.58
CA ILE A 154 6.71 -11.70 32.78
C ILE A 154 7.47 -10.96 31.66
N GLY A 155 6.75 -10.31 30.72
CA GLY A 155 7.36 -9.60 29.58
C GLY A 155 7.93 -10.51 28.48
N SER A 156 7.64 -11.81 28.52
CA SER A 156 8.03 -12.76 27.49
C SER A 156 7.07 -12.71 26.30
N ARG A 157 7.63 -12.78 25.09
CA ARG A 157 6.83 -12.84 23.84
C ARG A 157 6.13 -14.20 23.66
N GLY A 158 6.50 -15.21 24.45
CA GLY A 158 6.01 -16.58 24.31
C GLY A 158 6.82 -17.41 23.32
N LYS A 159 6.30 -18.57 22.91
CA LYS A 159 7.00 -19.50 22.01
C LYS A 159 6.81 -19.08 20.57
N LEU A 160 7.90 -18.94 19.81
CA LEU A 160 7.86 -18.72 18.37
C LEU A 160 7.22 -19.95 17.69
N LEU A 161 6.18 -19.71 16.89
CA LEU A 161 5.52 -20.72 16.08
C LEU A 161 6.17 -20.78 14.69
N GLU A 162 5.94 -21.88 13.97
CA GLU A 162 6.46 -22.07 12.62
C GLU A 162 5.97 -20.97 11.65
N PRO A 163 6.69 -20.69 10.55
CA PRO A 163 6.23 -19.73 9.55
C PRO A 163 4.82 -20.04 9.03
N MET A 164 4.03 -19.00 8.72
CA MET A 164 2.69 -19.15 8.13
C MET A 164 2.79 -19.47 6.64
N ASP A 165 1.75 -20.10 6.09
CA ASP A 165 1.53 -20.16 4.65
C ASP A 165 1.28 -18.75 4.08
N ASP A 166 1.61 -18.53 2.81
CA ASP A 166 1.54 -17.23 2.13
C ASP A 166 0.13 -16.63 2.17
N LYS A 167 -0.90 -17.47 2.06
CA LYS A 167 -2.30 -17.03 2.11
C LYS A 167 -2.68 -16.52 3.50
N GLU A 168 -2.24 -17.21 4.56
CA GLU A 168 -2.47 -16.78 5.93
C GLU A 168 -1.65 -15.52 6.26
N ASN A 169 -0.39 -15.46 5.80
CA ASN A 169 0.45 -14.28 5.95
C ASN A 169 -0.15 -13.04 5.28
N LYS A 170 -0.74 -13.19 4.07
CA LYS A 170 -1.48 -12.12 3.40
C LYS A 170 -2.68 -11.65 4.23
N LYS A 171 -3.43 -12.56 4.86
CA LYS A 171 -4.58 -12.20 5.73
C LYS A 171 -4.13 -11.47 7.00
N ARG A 172 -3.07 -11.94 7.66
CA ARG A 172 -2.55 -11.36 8.90
C ARG A 172 -1.84 -10.03 8.67
N SER A 173 -1.13 -9.86 7.56
CA SER A 173 -0.53 -8.57 7.17
C SER A 173 -1.57 -7.46 7.00
N MET A 174 -2.76 -7.77 6.44
CA MET A 174 -3.87 -6.82 6.35
C MET A 174 -4.35 -6.36 7.74
N GLN A 175 -4.35 -7.25 8.73
CA GLN A 175 -4.69 -6.90 10.11
C GLN A 175 -3.59 -6.03 10.76
N LEU A 176 -2.32 -6.31 10.46
CA LEU A 176 -1.18 -5.51 10.93
C LEU A 176 -1.15 -4.10 10.32
N ILE A 177 -1.55 -3.94 9.06
CA ILE A 177 -1.76 -2.61 8.46
C ILE A 177 -2.83 -1.84 9.22
N LYS A 178 -3.97 -2.49 9.46
CA LYS A 178 -5.04 -1.86 10.24
C LYS A 178 -4.55 -1.46 11.63
N SER A 179 -3.83 -2.34 12.35
CA SER A 179 -3.34 -2.04 13.70
C SER A 179 -2.35 -0.87 13.70
N ARG A 180 -1.48 -0.80 12.68
CA ARG A 180 -0.43 0.21 12.56
C ARG A 180 -0.94 1.59 12.17
N PHE A 181 -1.75 1.67 11.10
CA PHE A 181 -2.19 2.95 10.53
C PHE A 181 -3.49 3.46 11.19
N ARG A 182 -4.31 2.54 11.73
CA ARG A 182 -5.58 2.76 12.44
C ARG A 182 -6.72 3.37 11.62
N SER A 183 -6.41 4.31 10.73
CA SER A 183 -7.37 5.07 9.92
C SER A 183 -7.29 4.70 8.44
N ILE A 184 -8.44 4.63 7.78
CA ILE A 184 -8.57 4.31 6.35
C ILE A 184 -7.82 5.33 5.48
N ASP A 185 -7.92 6.62 5.79
CA ASP A 185 -7.31 7.71 5.00
C ASP A 185 -5.79 7.63 4.84
N LYS A 186 -5.14 6.89 5.75
CA LYS A 186 -3.69 6.69 5.72
C LYS A 186 -3.27 5.58 4.78
N VAL A 187 -4.19 4.70 4.39
CA VAL A 187 -3.91 3.48 3.63
C VAL A 187 -4.69 3.38 2.32
N LEU A 188 -5.82 4.08 2.19
CA LEU A 188 -6.64 4.13 0.97
C LEU A 188 -7.02 5.58 0.65
N SER A 189 -7.06 5.92 -0.64
CA SER A 189 -7.60 7.20 -1.13
C SER A 189 -8.06 7.07 -2.57
N ALA A 190 -9.05 7.86 -2.96
CA ALA A 190 -9.63 7.85 -4.30
C ALA A 190 -9.16 9.10 -5.07
N ASP A 191 -7.94 9.04 -5.61
CA ASP A 191 -7.32 10.18 -6.30
C ASP A 191 -6.88 9.84 -7.75
N VAL A 192 -7.22 8.65 -8.26
CA VAL A 192 -6.84 8.23 -9.62
C VAL A 192 -7.96 8.55 -10.61
N THR A 193 -7.71 9.48 -11.52
CA THR A 193 -8.61 9.76 -12.65
C THR A 193 -8.19 8.90 -13.82
N VAL A 194 -9.10 8.08 -14.36
CA VAL A 194 -8.86 7.22 -15.52
C VAL A 194 -9.77 7.68 -16.65
N ALA A 195 -9.19 8.00 -17.80
CA ALA A 195 -9.93 8.35 -19.01
C ALA A 195 -10.28 7.10 -19.83
N ALA A 196 -11.28 7.24 -20.70
CA ALA A 196 -11.81 6.14 -21.52
C ALA A 196 -10.77 5.56 -22.50
N ASP A 197 -9.74 6.33 -22.85
CA ASP A 197 -8.61 5.92 -23.69
C ASP A 197 -7.53 5.14 -22.91
N GLY A 198 -7.71 4.93 -21.61
CA GLY A 198 -6.75 4.27 -20.73
C GLY A 198 -5.65 5.19 -20.21
N ALA A 199 -5.67 6.50 -20.51
CA ALA A 199 -4.80 7.47 -19.86
C ALA A 199 -5.24 7.66 -18.40
N PHE A 200 -4.29 7.74 -17.48
CA PHE A 200 -4.60 8.01 -16.07
C PHE A 200 -3.71 9.12 -15.50
N SER A 201 -4.28 9.86 -14.55
CA SER A 201 -3.58 10.89 -13.79
C SER A 201 -4.00 10.83 -12.33
N ALA A 202 -3.04 11.03 -11.42
CA ALA A 202 -3.29 11.10 -9.99
C ALA A 202 -2.38 12.12 -9.32
N ASP A 203 -2.97 12.93 -8.44
CA ASP A 203 -2.26 13.86 -7.58
C ASP A 203 -1.99 13.21 -6.22
N ILE A 204 -0.80 12.63 -6.07
CA ILE A 204 -0.39 11.91 -4.86
C ILE A 204 0.08 12.91 -3.81
N LYS A 205 -0.79 13.21 -2.84
CA LYS A 205 -0.44 14.05 -1.68
C LYS A 205 0.31 13.23 -0.61
N ILE A 206 1.60 13.49 -0.47
CA ILE A 206 2.46 13.00 0.61
C ILE A 206 2.40 14.02 1.76
N ARG A 207 1.83 13.63 2.90
CA ARG A 207 1.73 14.50 4.07
C ARG A 207 3.10 14.80 4.68
N GLU A 208 3.20 15.94 5.35
CA GLU A 208 4.40 16.30 6.11
C GLU A 208 4.62 15.37 7.31
N GLY A 209 5.86 15.31 7.80
CA GLY A 209 6.20 14.46 8.95
C GLY A 209 6.23 12.96 8.62
N LEU A 210 6.39 12.60 7.34
CA LEU A 210 6.60 11.21 6.92
C LEU A 210 8.08 10.82 6.92
N ALA A 211 8.35 9.53 6.74
CA ALA A 211 9.69 8.99 6.73
C ALA A 211 10.54 9.59 5.58
N PRO A 212 11.83 9.86 5.81
CA PRO A 212 12.74 10.28 4.75
C PRO A 212 13.25 9.08 3.94
N GLY A 213 13.72 9.33 2.72
CA GLY A 213 14.31 8.35 1.82
C GLY A 213 13.44 8.07 0.59
N LYS A 214 13.70 6.95 -0.07
CA LYS A 214 13.05 6.58 -1.33
C LYS A 214 11.67 5.99 -1.11
N TYR A 215 10.77 6.34 -2.01
CA TYR A 215 9.41 5.87 -2.14
C TYR A 215 9.22 5.31 -3.54
N ASN A 216 8.49 4.22 -3.63
CA ASN A 216 8.16 3.59 -4.90
C ASN A 216 6.67 3.78 -5.20
N ILE A 217 6.36 3.98 -6.47
CA ILE A 217 5.01 4.04 -7.02
C ILE A 217 4.91 3.01 -8.14
N VAL A 218 3.92 2.14 -8.07
CA VAL A 218 3.60 1.17 -9.14
C VAL A 218 2.13 1.31 -9.52
N ALA A 219 1.86 1.42 -10.82
CA ALA A 219 0.52 1.25 -11.35
C ALA A 219 0.20 -0.24 -11.51
N VAL A 220 -0.99 -0.63 -11.05
CA VAL A 220 -1.52 -1.97 -11.15
C VAL A 220 -2.91 -1.90 -11.77
N THR A 221 -3.15 -2.70 -12.80
CA THR A 221 -4.46 -2.79 -13.46
C THR A 221 -5.33 -3.86 -12.82
N GLY A 222 -6.64 -3.83 -13.09
CA GLY A 222 -7.58 -4.88 -12.71
C GLY A 222 -7.14 -6.28 -13.18
N SER A 223 -6.50 -6.39 -14.35
CA SER A 223 -5.91 -7.64 -14.87
C SER A 223 -4.60 -8.06 -14.21
N LYS A 224 -4.19 -7.42 -13.10
CA LYS A 224 -2.96 -7.70 -12.33
C LYS A 224 -1.65 -7.38 -13.07
N GLN A 225 -1.71 -6.62 -14.17
CA GLN A 225 -0.51 -6.13 -14.83
C GLN A 225 0.09 -4.99 -14.02
N LYS A 226 1.42 -4.91 -13.99
CA LYS A 226 2.16 -3.95 -13.17
C LYS A 226 3.09 -3.11 -14.05
N SER A 227 3.17 -1.82 -13.74
CA SER A 227 4.16 -0.95 -14.35
C SER A 227 5.54 -1.18 -13.75
N ALA A 228 6.57 -0.67 -14.42
CA ALA A 228 7.85 -0.46 -13.76
C ALA A 228 7.65 0.50 -12.55
N PRO A 229 8.37 0.29 -11.44
CA PRO A 229 8.29 1.18 -10.28
C PRO A 229 8.95 2.52 -10.61
N ALA A 230 8.21 3.62 -10.44
CA ALA A 230 8.82 4.95 -10.39
C ALA A 230 9.26 5.23 -8.96
N VAL A 231 10.44 5.86 -8.83
CA VAL A 231 11.06 6.14 -7.54
C VAL A 231 11.17 7.64 -7.34
N PHE A 232 10.74 8.12 -6.17
CA PHE A 232 10.97 9.49 -5.72
C PHE A 232 11.55 9.50 -4.31
N GLU A 233 12.23 10.57 -3.94
CA GLU A 233 12.88 10.72 -2.63
C GLU A 233 12.20 11.80 -1.78
N ASN A 234 11.81 11.48 -0.55
CA ASN A 234 11.38 12.48 0.42
C ASN A 234 12.55 12.86 1.33
N LYS A 235 13.01 14.10 1.24
CA LYS A 235 14.10 14.64 2.06
C LYS A 235 13.52 15.39 3.26
N ILE A 236 14.10 15.18 4.42
CA ILE A 236 13.83 16.01 5.61
C ILE A 236 15.12 16.70 6.01
N SER A 237 15.01 17.93 6.51
CA SER A 237 16.11 18.71 7.03
C SER A 237 15.78 19.19 8.44
N PHE A 238 16.82 19.52 9.21
CA PHE A 238 16.66 20.17 10.51
C PHE A 238 15.81 21.44 10.33
N PRO A 239 14.77 21.65 11.17
CA PRO A 239 14.55 21.10 12.51
C PRO A 239 13.72 19.81 12.61
N VAL A 240 13.36 19.20 11.47
CA VAL A 240 12.52 17.99 11.44
C VAL A 240 13.39 16.74 11.56
N LEU A 241 13.14 15.92 12.59
CA LEU A 241 13.87 14.69 12.85
C LEU A 241 12.98 13.46 12.68
N TYR A 242 13.53 12.42 12.05
CA TYR A 242 12.84 11.15 11.85
C TYR A 242 12.91 10.27 13.10
N LEU A 243 11.75 9.88 13.61
CA LEU A 243 11.62 8.93 14.72
C LEU A 243 11.45 7.52 14.17
N LYS A 244 12.56 6.75 14.10
CA LYS A 244 12.60 5.40 13.52
C LYS A 244 11.52 4.46 14.07
N THR A 245 11.28 4.50 15.39
CA THR A 245 10.29 3.64 16.04
C THR A 245 8.85 4.04 15.70
N ALA A 246 8.59 5.34 15.60
CA ALA A 246 7.27 5.88 15.32
C ALA A 246 6.95 5.88 13.82
N GLY A 247 7.96 5.77 12.95
CA GLY A 247 7.79 5.83 11.49
C GLY A 247 7.39 7.21 10.97
N THR A 248 7.56 8.25 11.78
CA THR A 248 7.14 9.62 11.48
C THR A 248 8.26 10.58 11.83
N SER A 249 8.28 11.71 11.15
CA SER A 249 9.19 12.81 11.43
C SER A 249 8.46 13.90 12.22
N MET A 250 9.15 14.51 13.18
CA MET A 250 8.60 15.53 14.07
C MET A 250 9.55 16.72 14.13
N ASN A 251 8.98 17.92 14.18
CA ASN A 251 9.76 19.13 14.42
C ASN A 251 10.16 19.18 15.91
N LEU A 252 11.46 19.10 16.20
CA LEU A 252 11.97 19.05 17.58
C LEU A 252 12.02 20.43 18.25
N LEU A 253 12.01 21.52 17.47
CA LEU A 253 12.14 22.87 18.03
C LEU A 253 10.93 23.25 18.88
N TRP A 254 9.71 22.87 18.48
CA TRP A 254 8.51 23.25 19.23
C TRP A 254 8.45 22.63 20.63
N PRO A 255 8.63 21.31 20.81
CA PRO A 255 8.76 20.71 22.14
C PRO A 255 9.87 21.35 22.97
N PHE A 256 11.03 21.62 22.36
CA PHE A 256 12.17 22.22 23.06
C PHE A 256 11.85 23.64 23.56
N LEU A 257 11.29 24.50 22.70
CA LEU A 257 10.89 25.86 23.09
C LEU A 257 9.81 25.85 24.17
N LEU A 258 8.83 24.95 24.08
CA LEU A 258 7.81 24.78 25.12
C LEU A 258 8.45 24.40 26.45
N THR A 259 9.36 23.41 26.47
CA THR A 259 10.06 23.03 27.70
C THR A 259 10.93 24.15 28.25
N LEU A 260 11.56 24.95 27.39
CA LEU A 260 12.38 26.08 27.79
C LEU A 260 11.53 27.18 28.44
N VAL A 261 10.39 27.53 27.84
CA VAL A 261 9.45 28.51 28.41
C VAL A 261 8.92 28.04 29.76
N ILE A 262 8.55 26.76 29.88
CA ILE A 262 8.10 26.18 31.16
C ILE A 262 9.24 26.18 32.19
N ALA A 263 10.47 25.88 31.80
CA ALA A 263 11.61 25.89 32.74
C ALA A 263 11.98 27.31 33.20
N ILE A 264 11.91 28.32 32.31
CA ILE A 264 12.25 29.71 32.65
C ILE A 264 11.12 30.36 33.47
N PHE A 265 9.89 30.30 32.98
CA PHE A 265 8.76 31.01 33.59
C PHE A 265 7.97 30.18 34.60
N GLY A 266 8.01 28.85 34.50
CA GLY A 266 7.34 27.96 35.45
C GLY A 266 8.07 27.81 36.78
N VAL A 267 9.34 28.24 36.87
CA VAL A 267 10.07 28.37 38.16
C VAL A 267 9.84 29.75 38.80
N MET A 268 9.36 30.73 38.03
CA MET A 268 8.96 32.05 38.54
C MET A 268 7.54 32.09 39.11
N MET A 269 6.74 31.02 38.93
CA MET A 269 5.46 30.79 39.61
C MET A 269 5.65 29.78 40.75
#